data_AF-A0A198UD64-F1
#
_entry.id   AF-A0A198UD64-F1
#
_cell.length_a   1.000
_cell.length_b   1.000
_cell.length_c   1.000
_cell.angle_alpha   90.00
_cell.angle_beta   90.00
_cell.angle_gamma   90.00
#
_symmetry.space_group_name_H-M   'P 1'
#
loop_
_entity.id
_entity.type
_entity.pdbx_description
1 polymer ?
#
loop_
_entity_poly.entity_id
_entity_poly.type
_entity_poly.pdbx_seq_one_letter_code
_entity_poly.pdbx_strand_id
1 'polypeptide(L)' 'MTQITYPCPICQTPTTWSNNPNRPFCSKRCKLIDLGAWASDEYSIAGDELSLPEHDESSEY' A
#
# COMPACT_ATOMS: atom_id res chain seq x y z
N MET A 1 10.42 -17.72 -25.98
CA MET A 1 10.68 -16.78 -24.87
C MET A 1 9.41 -16.66 -24.05
N THR A 2 9.39 -17.22 -22.85
CA THR A 2 8.26 -17.11 -21.91
C THR A 2 8.20 -15.69 -21.36
N GLN A 3 7.03 -15.05 -21.43
CA GLN A 3 6.84 -13.74 -20.84
C GLN A 3 6.87 -13.85 -19.32
N ILE A 4 7.65 -12.99 -18.66
CA ILE A 4 7.66 -12.86 -17.21
C ILE A 4 6.31 -12.27 -16.78
N THR A 5 5.66 -12.93 -15.83
CA THR A 5 4.39 -12.48 -15.24
C THR A 5 4.54 -12.22 -13.76
N TYR A 6 3.77 -11.28 -13.24
CA TYR A 6 3.76 -10.86 -11.85
C TYR A 6 2.34 -11.03 -11.28
N PRO A 7 2.17 -11.41 -10.01
CA PRO A 7 0.84 -11.51 -9.43
C PRO A 7 0.23 -10.12 -9.21
N CYS A 8 -1.04 -9.94 -9.57
CA CYS A 8 -1.78 -8.73 -9.19
C CYS A 8 -1.88 -8.66 -7.65
N PRO A 9 -1.52 -7.53 -7.00
CA PRO A 9 -1.56 -7.43 -5.54
C PRO A 9 -2.94 -7.62 -4.90
N ILE A 10 -4.02 -7.36 -5.67
CA ILE A 10 -5.40 -7.40 -5.16
C ILE A 10 -6.07 -8.77 -5.33
N CYS A 11 -5.79 -9.47 -6.44
CA CYS A 11 -6.52 -10.71 -6.78
C CYS A 11 -5.62 -11.85 -7.26
N GLN A 12 -4.30 -11.66 -7.23
CA GLN A 12 -3.27 -12.64 -7.60
C GLN A 12 -3.30 -13.13 -9.05
N THR A 13 -4.19 -12.61 -9.89
CA THR A 13 -4.20 -12.91 -11.33
C THR A 13 -2.83 -12.54 -11.94
N PRO A 14 -2.19 -13.46 -12.69
CA PRO A 14 -0.92 -13.17 -13.36
C PRO A 14 -1.07 -12.02 -14.37
N THR A 15 -0.17 -11.05 -14.31
CA THR A 15 -0.12 -9.90 -15.22
C THR A 15 1.24 -9.77 -15.89
N THR A 16 1.24 -9.29 -17.13
CA THR A 16 2.45 -8.88 -17.84
C THR A 16 2.84 -7.46 -17.44
N TRP A 17 4.14 -7.16 -17.47
CA TRP A 17 4.63 -5.78 -17.30
C TRP A 17 4.46 -4.97 -18.60
N SER A 18 4.78 -5.60 -19.73
CA SER A 18 4.60 -5.03 -21.07
C SER A 18 3.13 -5.04 -21.49
N ASN A 19 2.71 -3.98 -22.19
CA ASN A 19 1.35 -3.82 -22.73
C ASN A 19 0.20 -3.86 -21.70
N ASN A 20 0.50 -3.67 -20.40
CA ASN A 20 -0.51 -3.48 -19.38
C ASN A 20 -0.50 -2.02 -18.86
N PRO A 21 -1.54 -1.21 -19.13
CA PRO A 21 -1.65 0.16 -18.63
C PRO A 21 -2.05 0.23 -17.14
N ASN A 22 -2.54 -0.85 -16.56
CA ASN A 22 -2.99 -0.93 -15.17
C ASN A 22 -1.94 -1.57 -14.24
N ARG A 23 -0.73 -1.86 -14.72
CA ARG A 23 0.36 -2.44 -13.92
C ARG A 23 0.57 -1.67 -12.61
N PRO A 24 0.84 -2.34 -11.47
CA PRO A 24 1.02 -3.78 -11.30
C PRO A 24 -0.30 -4.60 -11.22
N PHE A 25 -1.45 -3.98 -11.45
CA PHE A 25 -2.76 -4.62 -11.33
C PHE A 25 -3.21 -5.28 -12.65
N CYS A 26 -4.05 -6.32 -12.54
CA CYS A 26 -4.61 -6.99 -13.73
C CYS A 26 -5.65 -6.14 -14.48
N SER A 27 -6.25 -5.13 -13.82
CA SER A 27 -7.33 -4.32 -14.39
C SER A 27 -7.52 -2.99 -13.66
N LYS A 28 -8.27 -2.07 -14.28
CA LYS A 28 -8.69 -0.79 -13.67
C LYS A 28 -9.47 -1.00 -12.38
N ARG A 29 -10.27 -2.07 -12.28
CA ARG A 29 -11.02 -2.42 -11.06
C ARG A 29 -10.08 -2.66 -9.88
N CYS A 30 -9.06 -3.51 -10.07
CA CYS A 30 -8.10 -3.79 -9.00
C CYS A 30 -7.31 -2.55 -8.59
N LYS A 31 -6.93 -1.70 -9.56
CA LYS A 31 -6.30 -0.40 -9.26
C LYS A 31 -7.18 0.50 -8.37
N LEU A 32 -8.48 0.55 -8.63
CA LEU A 32 -9.42 1.36 -7.85
C LEU A 32 -9.71 0.77 -6.46
N ILE A 33 -9.70 -0.56 -6.33
CA ILE A 33 -9.83 -1.22 -5.01
C ILE A 33 -8.64 -0.86 -4.13
N ASP A 34 -7.42 -1.00 -4.66
CA ASP A 34 -6.19 -0.64 -3.96
C ASP A 34 -6.22 0.83 -3.50
N LEU A 35 -6.59 1.73 -4.42
CA LEU A 35 -6.76 3.16 -4.11
C LEU A 35 -7.82 3.39 -3.01
N GLY A 36 -8.92 2.63 -3.03
CA GLY A 36 -9.97 2.72 -2.02
C GLY A 36 -9.50 2.26 -0.64
N ALA A 37 -8.72 1.19 -0.57
CA ALA A 37 -8.11 0.70 0.67
C ALA A 37 -7.13 1.72 1.26
N TRP A 38 -6.32 2.37 0.41
CA TRP A 38 -5.49 3.52 0.82
C TRP A 38 -6.33 4.69 1.35
N ALA A 39 -7.38 5.07 0.63
CA ALA A 39 -8.23 6.20 1.02
C ALA A 39 -9.05 5.94 2.28
N SER A 40 -9.21 4.67 2.68
CA SER A 40 -9.98 4.24 3.84
C SER A 40 -9.09 3.85 5.03
N ASP A 41 -7.79 4.14 4.97
CA ASP A 41 -6.78 3.78 5.99
C ASP A 41 -6.77 2.27 6.34
N GLU A 42 -7.10 1.40 5.39
CA GLU A 42 -7.03 -0.06 5.58
C GLU A 42 -5.59 -0.59 5.58
N TYR A 43 -4.67 0.15 4.95
CA TYR A 43 -3.25 -0.17 4.96
C TYR A 43 -2.56 0.52 6.14
N SER A 44 -2.17 -0.27 7.13
CA SER A 44 -1.39 0.18 8.29
C SER A 44 -0.19 -0.73 8.50
N ILE A 45 0.92 -0.16 8.96
CA ILE A 45 2.05 -0.91 9.48
C ILE A 45 2.01 -0.76 11.00
N ALA A 46 2.09 -1.87 11.73
CA ALA A 46 2.17 -1.83 13.18
C ALA A 46 3.41 -1.01 13.59
N GLY A 47 3.19 0.04 14.38
CA GLY A 47 4.27 0.82 14.97
C GLY A 47 4.81 0.12 16.23
N ASP A 48 6.07 0.39 16.54
CA ASP A 48 6.60 0.10 17.86
C ASP A 48 6.00 1.05 18.90
N GLU A 49 6.01 0.64 20.17
CA GLU A 49 5.56 1.49 21.27
C GLU A 49 6.42 2.76 21.32
N LEU A 50 5.79 3.92 21.10
CA LEU A 50 6.50 5.19 21.16
C LEU A 50 6.86 5.49 22.62
N SER A 51 8.14 5.40 22.96
CA SER A 51 8.65 5.98 24.20
C SER A 51 8.59 7.50 24.07
N LEU A 52 7.48 8.10 24.51
CA LEU A 52 7.39 9.56 24.61
C LEU A 52 8.45 10.01 25.63
N PRO A 53 9.37 10.93 25.29
CA PRO A 53 10.16 11.58 26.33
C PRO A 53 9.19 12.32 27.25
N GLU A 54 9.35 12.13 28.56
CA GLU A 54 8.55 12.84 29.56
C GLU A 54 8.56 14.34 29.24
N HIS A 55 7.38 14.91 29.00
CA HIS A 55 7.23 16.36 28.91
C HIS A 55 7.65 16.93 30.27
N ASP A 56 8.82 17.56 30.33
CA ASP A 56 9.17 18.45 31.44
C ASP A 56 8.22 19.66 31.37
N GLU A 57 7.16 19.63 32.17
CA GLU A 57 6.35 20.80 32.50
C GLU A 57 7.21 21.78 33.31
N SER A 58 8.11 22.51 32.65
CA SER A 58 8.81 23.64 33.26
C SER A 58 8.98 24.80 32.27
N SER A 59 7.88 25.30 31.72
CA SER A 59 7.81 26.70 31.31
C SER A 59 6.73 27.42 32.12
N GLU A 60 7.08 27.73 33.37
CA GLU A 60 6.38 28.71 34.19
C GLU A 60 6.76 30.13 33.69
N TYR A 61 5.73 30.86 33.22
CA TYR A 61 5.63 32.29 32.86
C TYR A 61 6.84 33.03 32.25
#